data_AF-A0A6I4UDF8-F1
#
_entry.id   AF-A0A6I4UDF8-F1
#
_cell.length_a   1.000
_cell.length_b   1.000
_cell.length_c   1.000
_cell.angle_alpha   90.00
_cell.angle_beta   90.00
_cell.angle_gamma   90.00
#
_symmetry.space_group_name_H-M   'P 1'
#
loop_
_entity.id
_entity.type
_entity.pdbx_description
1 polymer ?
#
loop_
_entity_poly.entity_id
_entity_poly.type
_entity_poly.pdbx_seq_one_letter_code
_entity_poly.pdbx_strand_id
1 'polypeptide(L)'
;MAEALLSERTLLEVAEHEGLVLESYKCSAGKLTWGFGVTSASGHQVDRYTSNPSTIERAVEIFEWLLRDKYLPQVRAAFRGRELTEAQLAAALSFHWNTGAIGRADWVQSFLLGRRDKAWTEFMHWSRPREIIARRKAERDLFFDGRWSGDGVVTIYDRVNRREPRNPIWSSARQIDIKDEVRAALARKEPGAA
;
A
#
# COMPACT_ATOMS: atom_id res chain seq x y z
N MET A 1 17.42 20.41 2.34
CA MET A 1 17.28 19.23 3.21
C MET A 1 16.83 18.10 2.32
N ALA A 2 17.63 17.04 2.26
CA ALA A 2 17.47 15.95 1.30
C ALA A 2 16.07 15.31 1.42
N GLU A 3 15.51 15.02 0.25
CA GLU A 3 14.21 14.41 0.02
C GLU A 3 13.94 13.26 0.98
N ALA A 4 12.78 13.28 1.65
CA ALA A 4 12.30 12.13 2.42
C ALA A 4 12.05 10.97 1.45
N LEU A 5 13.10 10.18 1.22
CA LEU A 5 13.05 8.85 0.64
C LEU A 5 12.14 8.00 1.50
N LEU A 6 11.34 7.14 0.87
CA LEU A 6 10.55 6.16 1.58
C LEU A 6 11.46 5.30 2.45
N SER A 7 11.13 5.13 3.73
CA SER A 7 11.90 4.30 4.65
C SER A 7 11.49 2.83 4.56
N GLU A 8 12.39 1.92 4.98
CA GLU A 8 12.07 0.49 5.16
C GLU A 8 10.79 0.33 5.99
N ARG A 9 10.72 1.03 7.12
CA ARG A 9 9.58 0.99 8.03
C ARG A 9 8.27 1.42 7.37
N THR A 10 8.31 2.47 6.55
CA THR A 10 7.13 2.96 5.80
C THR A 10 6.63 1.89 4.82
N LEU A 11 7.52 1.25 4.06
CA LEU A 11 7.11 0.20 3.12
C LEU A 11 6.48 -0.99 3.83
N LEU A 12 7.10 -1.45 4.92
CA LEU A 12 6.60 -2.60 5.69
C LEU A 12 5.22 -2.31 6.30
N GLU A 13 5.01 -1.10 6.83
CA GLU A 13 3.72 -0.69 7.39
C GLU A 13 2.60 -0.66 6.32
N VAL A 14 2.88 -0.15 5.13
CA VAL A 14 1.89 -0.15 4.04
C VAL A 14 1.62 -1.58 3.56
N ALA A 15 2.66 -2.41 3.45
CA ALA A 15 2.57 -3.79 2.96
C ALA A 15 1.83 -4.73 3.92
N GLU A 16 1.90 -4.50 5.24
CA GLU A 16 1.23 -5.31 6.28
C GLU A 16 -0.28 -5.47 6.00
N HIS A 17 -0.91 -4.43 5.45
CA HIS A 17 -2.35 -4.44 5.18
C HIS A 17 -2.73 -5.08 3.84
N GLU A 18 -1.76 -5.55 3.07
CA GLU A 18 -1.94 -6.10 1.73
C GLU A 18 -1.65 -7.60 1.69
N GLY A 19 -2.41 -8.30 0.85
CA GLY A 19 -2.07 -9.67 0.46
C GLY A 19 -1.12 -9.66 -0.73
N LEU A 20 -0.05 -10.46 -0.67
CA LEU A 20 0.86 -10.66 -1.80
C LEU A 20 0.38 -11.83 -2.68
N VAL A 21 0.23 -11.61 -3.98
CA VAL A 21 -0.07 -12.68 -4.95
C VAL A 21 0.85 -12.56 -6.15
N LEU A 22 1.69 -13.57 -6.39
CA LEU A 22 2.72 -13.51 -7.45
C LEU A 22 2.17 -13.85 -8.84
N GLU A 23 1.02 -14.51 -8.92
CA GLU A 23 0.29 -14.73 -10.18
C GLU A 23 -0.84 -13.71 -10.30
N SER A 24 -1.11 -13.24 -11.53
CA SER A 24 -2.25 -12.36 -11.77
C SER A 24 -3.58 -13.05 -11.48
N TYR A 25 -4.44 -12.35 -10.76
CA TYR A 25 -5.73 -12.84 -10.26
C TYR A 25 -6.84 -11.82 -10.51
N LYS A 26 -8.11 -12.25 -10.40
CA LYS A 26 -9.24 -11.32 -10.32
C LYS A 26 -9.58 -11.01 -8.87
N CYS A 27 -9.57 -9.72 -8.52
CA CYS A 27 -10.03 -9.29 -7.20
C CYS A 27 -11.57 -9.38 -7.09
N SER A 28 -12.12 -9.09 -5.90
CA SER A 28 -13.57 -9.12 -5.65
C SER A 28 -14.38 -8.19 -6.56
N ALA A 29 -13.74 -7.16 -7.13
CA ALA A 29 -14.35 -6.25 -8.11
C ALA A 29 -14.17 -6.70 -9.58
N GLY A 30 -13.66 -7.91 -9.83
CA GLY A 30 -13.47 -8.46 -11.18
C GLY A 30 -12.32 -7.83 -11.99
N LYS A 31 -11.48 -6.99 -11.36
CA LYS A 31 -10.31 -6.37 -11.99
C LYS A 31 -9.13 -7.33 -11.94
N LEU A 32 -8.32 -7.33 -13.01
CA LEU A 32 -7.06 -8.08 -13.04
C LEU A 32 -6.05 -7.38 -12.15
N THR A 33 -5.46 -8.13 -11.23
CA THR A 33 -4.65 -7.63 -10.12
C THR A 33 -3.46 -8.55 -9.89
N TRP A 34 -2.35 -8.02 -9.39
CA TRP A 34 -1.11 -8.74 -9.11
C TRP A 34 -0.33 -8.08 -7.96
N GLY A 35 0.58 -8.82 -7.33
CA GLY A 35 1.43 -8.30 -6.27
C GLY A 35 0.61 -7.85 -5.06
N PHE A 36 0.95 -6.68 -4.52
CA PHE A 36 0.24 -6.01 -3.43
C PHE A 36 -1.00 -5.23 -3.92
N GLY A 37 -1.86 -5.85 -4.73
CA GLY A 37 -3.08 -5.20 -5.21
C GLY A 37 -2.89 -4.27 -6.44
N VAL A 38 -1.81 -4.46 -7.19
CA VAL A 38 -1.46 -3.64 -8.36
C VAL A 38 -2.32 -4.01 -9.58
N THR A 39 -2.71 -3.00 -10.38
CA THR A 39 -3.43 -3.20 -11.66
C THR A 39 -2.68 -2.51 -12.80
N SER A 40 -2.98 -2.86 -14.06
CA SER A 40 -2.34 -2.23 -15.23
C SER A 40 -2.57 -0.72 -15.35
N ALA A 41 -3.61 -0.19 -14.70
CA ALA A 41 -3.85 1.26 -14.63
C ALA A 41 -2.74 2.02 -13.88
N SER A 42 -1.92 1.31 -13.10
CA SER A 42 -0.74 1.88 -12.43
C SER A 42 0.42 2.19 -13.39
N GLY A 43 0.35 1.72 -14.64
CA GLY A 43 1.43 1.76 -15.62
C GLY A 43 2.28 0.48 -15.65
N HIS A 44 2.07 -0.46 -14.73
CA HIS A 44 2.73 -1.76 -14.72
C HIS A 44 1.82 -2.85 -15.32
N GLN A 45 2.18 -3.44 -16.46
CA GLN A 45 1.36 -4.45 -17.15
C GLN A 45 1.28 -5.76 -16.36
N VAL A 46 0.22 -5.96 -15.57
CA VAL A 46 0.10 -7.14 -14.70
C VAL A 46 -0.30 -8.41 -15.45
N ASP A 47 -0.90 -8.31 -16.62
CA ASP A 47 -1.35 -9.45 -17.42
C ASP A 47 -0.22 -10.41 -17.80
N ARG A 48 1.04 -9.93 -17.87
CA ARG A 48 2.25 -10.75 -18.09
C ARG A 48 2.48 -11.85 -17.05
N TYR A 49 1.85 -11.74 -15.87
CA TYR A 49 1.94 -12.74 -14.80
C TYR A 49 0.79 -13.75 -14.78
N THR A 50 -0.07 -13.72 -15.80
CA THR A 50 -1.18 -14.68 -15.91
C THR A 50 -0.62 -16.08 -16.19
N SER A 51 -0.86 -17.03 -15.30
CA SER A 51 -0.27 -18.38 -15.37
C SER A 51 1.27 -18.40 -15.41
N ASN A 52 1.92 -17.28 -15.07
CA ASN A 52 3.36 -17.08 -15.10
C ASN A 52 3.79 -16.25 -13.88
N PRO A 53 3.83 -16.85 -12.67
CA PRO A 53 4.06 -16.12 -11.44
C PRO A 53 5.38 -15.34 -11.46
N SER A 54 5.37 -14.14 -10.88
CA SER A 54 6.57 -13.33 -10.64
C SER A 54 7.37 -13.83 -9.43
N THR A 55 8.37 -13.04 -9.02
CA THR A 55 9.08 -13.24 -7.75
C THR A 55 8.64 -12.21 -6.68
N ILE A 56 8.99 -12.46 -5.42
CA ILE A 56 8.71 -11.55 -4.29
C ILE A 56 9.48 -10.24 -4.49
N GLU A 57 10.75 -10.34 -4.87
CA GLU A 57 11.62 -9.20 -5.16
C GLU A 57 10.98 -8.29 -6.20
N ARG A 58 10.48 -8.86 -7.30
CA ARG A 58 9.80 -8.07 -8.35
C ARG A 58 8.53 -7.39 -7.81
N ALA A 59 7.75 -8.07 -6.98
CA ALA A 59 6.54 -7.48 -6.40
C ALA A 59 6.87 -6.30 -5.48
N VAL A 60 7.91 -6.44 -4.65
CA VAL A 60 8.40 -5.38 -3.75
C VAL A 60 9.01 -4.21 -4.53
N GLU A 61 9.78 -4.47 -5.59
CA GLU A 61 10.32 -3.44 -6.48
C GLU A 61 9.22 -2.57 -7.10
N ILE A 62 8.18 -3.19 -7.64
CA ILE A 62 7.07 -2.45 -8.25
C ILE A 62 6.26 -1.71 -7.18
N PHE A 63 6.10 -2.29 -6.01
CA PHE A 63 5.43 -1.66 -4.88
C PHE A 63 6.16 -0.39 -4.40
N GLU A 64 7.48 -0.48 -4.19
CA GLU A 64 8.33 0.68 -3.87
C GLU A 64 8.21 1.76 -4.94
N TRP A 65 8.40 1.38 -6.21
CA TRP A 65 8.35 2.31 -7.33
C TRP A 65 7.01 3.04 -7.41
N LEU A 66 5.88 2.32 -7.24
CA LEU A 66 4.57 2.94 -7.23
C LEU A 66 4.40 3.90 -6.06
N LEU A 67 4.80 3.49 -4.84
CA LEU A 67 4.73 4.37 -3.69
C LEU A 67 5.54 5.65 -3.92
N ARG A 68 6.76 5.53 -4.45
CA ARG A 68 7.68 6.65 -4.69
C ARG A 68 7.19 7.58 -5.79
N ASP A 69 6.82 7.05 -6.94
CA ASP A 69 6.62 7.84 -8.16
C ASP A 69 5.15 8.20 -8.40
N LYS A 70 4.20 7.46 -7.81
CA LYS A 70 2.76 7.66 -8.05
C LYS A 70 2.01 8.13 -6.80
N TYR A 71 2.23 7.52 -5.64
CA TYR A 71 1.45 7.82 -4.44
C TYR A 71 2.02 8.96 -3.60
N LEU A 72 3.34 8.97 -3.36
CA LEU A 72 4.02 9.99 -2.56
C LEU A 72 3.79 11.42 -3.09
N PRO A 73 3.87 11.71 -4.41
CA PRO A 73 3.56 13.03 -4.93
C PRO A 73 2.11 13.46 -4.65
N GLN A 74 1.15 12.54 -4.76
CA GLN A 74 -0.26 12.82 -4.50
C GLN A 74 -0.53 13.09 -3.01
N VAL A 75 0.13 12.36 -2.11
CA VAL A 75 0.09 12.62 -0.66
C VAL A 75 0.68 13.99 -0.38
N ARG A 76 1.91 14.29 -0.86
CA ARG A 76 2.54 15.61 -0.65
C ARG A 76 1.66 16.76 -1.15
N ALA A 77 1.02 16.59 -2.30
CA ALA A 77 0.08 17.56 -2.86
C ALA A 77 -1.16 17.75 -1.96
N ALA A 78 -1.76 16.66 -1.47
CA ALA A 78 -2.93 16.72 -0.58
C ALA A 78 -2.64 17.49 0.72
N PHE A 79 -1.41 17.37 1.25
CA PHE A 79 -0.95 18.10 2.43
C PHE A 79 -0.32 19.47 2.13
N ARG A 80 -0.44 19.97 0.88
CA ARG A 80 0.05 21.30 0.45
C ARG A 80 1.55 21.51 0.73
N GLY A 81 2.34 20.43 0.63
CA GLY A 81 3.78 20.46 0.91
C GLY A 81 4.14 20.59 2.39
N ARG A 82 3.18 20.52 3.33
CA ARG A 82 3.48 20.47 4.76
C ARG A 82 4.32 19.24 5.07
N GLU A 83 5.40 19.43 5.82
CA GLU A 83 6.20 18.31 6.32
C GLU A 83 5.38 17.45 7.27
N LEU A 84 5.32 16.16 6.96
CA LEU A 84 4.70 15.12 7.78
C LEU A 84 5.80 14.39 8.54
N THR A 85 5.48 13.92 9.75
CA THR A 85 6.33 12.92 10.40
C THR A 85 6.33 11.64 9.57
N GLU A 86 7.33 10.78 9.76
CA GLU A 86 7.38 9.48 9.08
C GLU A 86 6.09 8.66 9.29
N ALA A 87 5.58 8.62 10.52
CA ALA A 87 4.33 7.93 10.85
C ALA A 87 3.11 8.54 10.11
N GLN A 88 3.02 9.86 10.06
CA GLN A 88 1.96 10.54 9.31
C GLN A 88 2.03 10.25 7.81
N LEU A 89 3.24 10.24 7.26
CA LEU A 89 3.47 9.92 5.86
C LEU A 89 3.09 8.47 5.55
N ALA A 90 3.53 7.52 6.37
CA ALA A 90 3.21 6.10 6.23
C ALA A 90 1.70 5.83 6.30
N ALA A 91 1.01 6.43 7.28
CA ALA A 91 -0.44 6.33 7.39
C ALA A 91 -1.17 6.93 6.18
N ALA A 92 -0.74 8.10 5.70
CA ALA A 92 -1.35 8.75 4.55
C ALA A 92 -1.11 7.96 3.25
N LEU A 93 0.08 7.37 3.08
CA LEU A 93 0.40 6.47 1.97
C LEU A 93 -0.45 5.20 2.03
N SER A 94 -0.57 4.56 3.19
CA SER A 94 -1.40 3.36 3.37
C SER A 94 -2.88 3.63 3.07
N PHE A 95 -3.41 4.74 3.60
CA PHE A 95 -4.76 5.21 3.29
C PHE A 95 -4.94 5.44 1.79
N HIS A 96 -3.97 6.11 1.15
CA HIS A 96 -4.06 6.44 -0.26
C HIS A 96 -3.93 5.21 -1.15
N TRP A 97 -3.05 4.26 -0.81
CA TRP A 97 -2.90 2.97 -1.47
C TRP A 97 -4.23 2.22 -1.52
N ASN A 98 -4.94 2.18 -0.39
CA ASN A 98 -6.22 1.50 -0.30
C ASN A 98 -7.35 2.21 -1.05
N THR A 99 -7.39 3.55 -0.97
CA THR A 99 -8.60 4.31 -1.34
C THR A 99 -8.48 5.09 -2.66
N GLY A 100 -7.26 5.41 -3.08
CA GLY A 100 -7.00 6.38 -4.14
C GLY A 100 -7.52 7.80 -3.83
N ALA A 101 -7.89 8.10 -2.58
CA ALA A 101 -8.76 9.24 -2.28
C ALA A 101 -8.15 10.35 -1.41
N ILE A 102 -6.82 10.33 -1.17
CA ILE A 102 -6.18 11.27 -0.23
C ILE A 102 -6.48 12.74 -0.54
N GLY A 103 -6.53 13.11 -1.82
CA GLY A 103 -6.79 14.49 -2.25
C GLY A 103 -8.21 15.00 -1.97
N ARG A 104 -9.18 14.11 -1.69
CA ARG A 104 -10.58 14.45 -1.41
C ARG A 104 -11.06 14.03 -0.02
N ALA A 105 -10.14 13.62 0.85
CA ALA A 105 -10.48 13.14 2.17
C ALA A 105 -10.66 14.31 3.14
N ASP A 106 -11.86 14.45 3.72
CA ASP A 106 -12.20 15.58 4.61
C ASP A 106 -11.27 15.69 5.82
N TRP A 107 -10.81 14.55 6.35
CA TRP A 107 -9.89 14.50 7.48
C TRP A 107 -8.57 15.22 7.19
N VAL A 108 -8.08 15.20 5.94
CA VAL A 108 -6.87 15.92 5.52
C VAL A 108 -7.10 17.43 5.65
N GLN A 109 -8.25 17.93 5.21
CA GLN A 109 -8.58 19.35 5.31
C GLN A 109 -8.74 19.78 6.77
N SER A 110 -9.42 18.99 7.60
CA SER A 110 -9.53 19.27 9.05
C SER A 110 -8.15 19.27 9.73
N PHE A 111 -7.26 18.35 9.37
CA PHE A 111 -5.89 18.33 9.89
C PHE A 111 -5.09 19.58 9.49
N LEU A 112 -5.16 19.99 8.22
CA LEU A 112 -4.50 21.20 7.74
C LEU A 112 -5.01 22.48 8.44
N LEU A 113 -6.28 22.50 8.83
CA LEU A 113 -6.89 23.57 9.61
C LEU A 113 -6.61 23.47 11.12
N GLY A 114 -5.77 22.53 11.57
CA GLY A 114 -5.43 22.34 12.98
C GLY A 114 -6.55 21.69 13.82
N ARG A 115 -7.61 21.17 13.20
CA ARG A 115 -8.77 20.56 13.88
C ARG A 115 -8.54 19.08 14.13
N ARG A 116 -7.59 18.77 15.03
CA ARG A 116 -7.14 17.39 15.31
C ARG A 116 -8.30 16.42 15.60
N ASP A 117 -9.15 16.72 16.57
CA ASP A 117 -10.22 15.80 17.01
C ASP A 117 -11.25 15.53 15.92
N LYS A 118 -11.54 16.57 15.13
CA LYS A 118 -12.42 16.46 13.96
C LYS A 118 -11.79 15.57 12.90
N ALA A 119 -10.52 15.79 12.55
CA ALA A 119 -9.79 14.97 11.60
C ALA A 119 -9.69 13.51 12.05
N TRP A 120 -9.46 13.27 13.34
CA TRP A 120 -9.42 11.93 13.93
C TRP A 120 -10.74 11.17 13.75
N THR A 121 -11.86 11.87 13.93
CA THR A 121 -13.21 11.31 13.71
C THR A 121 -13.49 11.07 12.22
N GLU A 122 -13.20 12.06 11.37
CA GLU A 122 -13.43 12.00 9.93
C GLU A 122 -12.59 10.92 9.22
N PHE A 123 -11.41 10.59 9.76
CA PHE A 123 -10.59 9.50 9.25
C PHE A 123 -11.40 8.19 9.19
N MET A 124 -12.23 7.95 10.22
CA MET A 124 -13.05 6.76 10.33
C MET A 124 -14.27 6.74 9.38
N HIS A 125 -14.59 7.83 8.69
CA HIS A 125 -15.64 7.83 7.66
C HIS A 125 -15.29 6.91 6.48
N TRP A 126 -14.00 6.60 6.29
CA TRP A 126 -13.48 5.74 5.23
C TRP A 126 -13.47 4.24 5.60
N SER A 127 -14.34 3.79 6.50
CA SER A 127 -14.33 2.43 7.06
C SER A 127 -15.36 1.48 6.44
N ARG A 128 -15.67 1.65 5.15
CA ARG A 128 -16.53 0.72 4.40
C ARG A 128 -15.73 0.04 3.29
N PRO A 129 -15.83 -1.28 3.15
CA PRO A 129 -16.70 -2.23 3.89
C PRO A 129 -16.22 -2.56 5.33
N ARG A 130 -16.95 -3.37 6.11
CA ARG A 130 -16.69 -3.54 7.57
C ARG A 130 -15.32 -4.14 7.88
N GLU A 131 -14.81 -4.99 6.99
CA GLU A 131 -13.52 -5.67 7.08
C GLU A 131 -12.34 -4.70 7.13
N ILE A 132 -12.46 -3.48 6.58
CA ILE A 132 -11.39 -2.48 6.62
C ILE A 132 -11.40 -1.61 7.88
N ILE A 133 -12.36 -1.79 8.81
CA ILE A 133 -12.41 -1.02 10.06
C ILE A 133 -11.11 -1.17 10.86
N ALA A 134 -10.54 -2.38 10.93
CA ALA A 134 -9.30 -2.63 11.65
C ALA A 134 -8.13 -1.87 11.02
N ARG A 135 -7.94 -1.99 9.71
CA ARG A 135 -6.97 -1.22 8.94
C ARG A 135 -7.12 0.29 9.15
N ARG A 136 -8.35 0.80 9.06
CA ARG A 136 -8.60 2.24 9.17
C ARG A 136 -8.30 2.79 10.57
N LYS A 137 -8.51 1.98 11.62
CA LYS A 137 -8.07 2.31 12.99
C LYS A 137 -6.54 2.33 13.08
N ALA A 138 -5.85 1.34 12.53
CA ALA A 138 -4.39 1.30 12.53
C ALA A 138 -3.79 2.52 11.81
N GLU A 139 -4.26 2.83 10.59
CA GLU A 139 -3.83 4.01 9.83
C GLU A 139 -4.07 5.32 10.61
N ARG A 140 -5.24 5.48 11.25
CA ARG A 140 -5.55 6.65 12.08
C ARG A 140 -4.62 6.75 13.30
N ASP A 141 -4.46 5.66 14.04
CA ASP A 141 -3.66 5.63 15.26
C ASP A 141 -2.16 5.82 14.93
N LEU A 142 -1.70 5.32 13.78
CA LEU A 142 -0.38 5.64 13.24
C LEU A 142 -0.24 7.12 12.95
N PHE A 143 -1.21 7.72 12.23
CA PHE A 143 -1.15 9.13 11.84
C PHE A 143 -1.14 10.09 13.03
N PHE A 144 -2.03 9.85 14.00
CA PHE A 144 -2.27 10.78 15.09
C PHE A 144 -1.46 10.49 16.35
N ASP A 145 -1.10 9.23 16.58
CA ASP A 145 -0.46 8.78 17.83
C ASP A 145 0.89 8.07 17.60
N GLY A 146 1.32 7.91 16.35
CA GLY A 146 2.61 7.28 16.01
C GLY A 146 2.68 5.79 16.34
N ARG A 147 1.52 5.10 16.40
CA ARG A 147 1.43 3.67 16.69
C ARG A 147 1.60 2.85 15.41
N TRP A 148 2.78 2.26 15.24
CA TRP A 148 3.11 1.35 14.15
C TRP A 148 2.54 -0.04 14.42
N SER A 149 2.05 -0.73 13.38
CA SER A 149 1.62 -2.13 13.45
C SER A 149 2.50 -3.09 12.66
N GLY A 150 3.25 -2.60 11.66
CA GLY A 150 3.99 -3.43 10.72
C GLY A 150 5.28 -3.98 11.32
N ASP A 151 5.39 -5.30 11.35
CA ASP A 151 6.59 -6.03 11.77
C ASP A 151 7.40 -6.60 10.60
N GLY A 152 6.96 -6.32 9.36
CA GLY A 152 7.54 -6.77 8.11
C GLY A 152 7.09 -8.16 7.65
N VAL A 153 6.13 -8.75 8.36
CA VAL A 153 5.50 -10.00 7.96
C VAL A 153 4.22 -9.71 7.15
N VAL A 154 4.11 -10.31 5.97
CA VAL A 154 2.94 -10.17 5.11
C VAL A 154 2.33 -11.52 4.74
N THR A 155 1.04 -11.51 4.46
CA THR A 155 0.34 -12.71 3.99
C THR A 155 0.53 -12.86 2.49
N ILE A 156 1.16 -13.96 2.06
CA ILE A 156 1.25 -14.36 0.66
C ILE A 156 0.23 -15.46 0.35
N TYR A 157 -0.38 -15.39 -0.84
CA TYR A 157 -1.22 -16.44 -1.39
C TYR A 157 -0.48 -17.10 -2.56
N ASP A 158 0.05 -18.31 -2.33
CA ASP A 158 0.88 -18.99 -3.33
C ASP A 158 0.10 -19.52 -4.55
N ARG A 159 -1.23 -19.61 -4.47
CA ARG A 159 -2.05 -20.21 -5.53
C ARG A 159 -3.22 -19.34 -5.95
N VAL A 160 -3.46 -19.32 -7.26
CA VAL A 160 -4.63 -18.72 -7.91
C VAL A 160 -5.44 -19.83 -8.58
N ASN A 161 -6.77 -19.71 -8.56
CA ASN A 161 -7.63 -20.66 -9.28
C ASN A 161 -7.33 -20.65 -10.78
N ARG A 162 -7.17 -21.85 -11.37
CA ARG A 162 -6.90 -22.00 -12.82
C ARG A 162 -8.11 -21.68 -13.69
N ARG A 163 -9.31 -21.83 -13.14
CA ARG A 163 -10.59 -21.53 -13.79
C ARG A 163 -11.06 -20.15 -13.39
N GLU A 164 -11.89 -19.55 -14.24
CA GLU A 164 -12.62 -18.32 -13.87
C GLU A 164 -13.40 -18.53 -12.55
N PRO A 165 -13.41 -17.53 -11.65
CA PRO A 165 -12.95 -16.16 -11.86
C PRO A 165 -11.45 -15.93 -11.65
N ARG A 166 -10.60 -16.96 -11.45
CA ARG A 166 -9.15 -16.81 -11.16
C ARG A 166 -8.86 -15.94 -9.94
N ASN A 167 -9.62 -16.14 -8.87
CA ASN A 167 -9.36 -15.53 -7.57
C ASN A 167 -8.24 -16.30 -6.81
N PRO A 168 -7.56 -15.67 -5.83
CA PRO A 168 -6.61 -16.36 -4.96
C PRO A 168 -7.28 -17.49 -4.18
N ILE A 169 -6.53 -18.56 -3.92
CA ILE A 169 -6.96 -19.67 -3.06
C ILE A 169 -6.63 -19.30 -1.62
N TRP A 170 -7.63 -18.88 -0.84
CA TRP A 170 -7.43 -18.40 0.53
C TRP A 170 -6.72 -19.41 1.45
N SER A 171 -6.91 -20.71 1.22
CA SER A 171 -6.25 -21.78 1.98
C SER A 171 -4.77 -21.98 1.62
N SER A 172 -4.23 -21.26 0.64
CA SER A 172 -2.79 -21.20 0.38
C SER A 172 -2.11 -20.00 1.05
N ALA A 173 -2.79 -19.35 2.00
CA ALA A 173 -2.20 -18.26 2.77
C ALA A 173 -1.05 -18.79 3.64
N ARG A 174 0.08 -18.08 3.60
CA ARG A 174 1.16 -18.23 4.59
C ARG A 174 1.79 -16.87 4.87
N GLN A 175 2.51 -16.78 5.97
CA GLN A 175 3.25 -15.59 6.34
C GLN A 175 4.67 -15.64 5.77
N ILE A 176 5.18 -14.50 5.32
CA ILE A 176 6.57 -14.30 4.89
C ILE A 176 7.10 -13.00 5.47
N ASP A 177 8.39 -12.98 5.84
CA ASP A 177 9.11 -11.73 6.12
C ASP A 177 9.67 -11.21 4.78
N ILE A 178 9.46 -9.92 4.49
CA ILE A 178 9.90 -9.27 3.23
C ILE A 178 10.96 -8.18 3.46
N LYS A 179 11.58 -8.12 4.64
CA LYS A 179 12.53 -7.04 5.00
C LYS A 179 13.72 -6.99 4.07
N ASP A 180 14.25 -8.14 3.67
CA ASP A 180 15.44 -8.18 2.82
C ASP A 180 15.13 -7.70 1.40
N GLU A 181 13.96 -8.04 0.86
CA GLU A 181 13.47 -7.55 -0.42
C GLU A 181 13.19 -6.04 -0.37
N VAL A 182 12.62 -5.54 0.73
CA VAL A 182 12.40 -4.09 0.94
C VAL A 182 13.73 -3.34 1.01
N ARG A 183 14.70 -3.83 1.78
CA ARG A 183 16.06 -3.25 1.83
C ARG A 183 16.72 -3.27 0.48
N ALA A 184 16.61 -4.38 -0.26
CA ALA A 184 17.16 -4.50 -1.59
C ALA A 184 16.50 -3.51 -2.57
N ALA A 185 15.18 -3.33 -2.52
CA ALA A 185 14.47 -2.38 -3.36
C ALA A 185 14.90 -0.93 -3.06
N LEU A 186 15.03 -0.55 -1.79
CA LEU A 186 15.48 0.78 -1.37
C LEU A 186 16.96 1.05 -1.70
N ALA A 187 17.79 0.02 -1.71
CA ALA A 187 19.20 0.13 -2.07
C ALA A 187 19.43 0.28 -3.59
N ARG A 188 18.44 -0.03 -4.43
CA ARG A 188 18.56 0.13 -5.88
C ARG A 188 18.51 1.60 -6.25
N LYS A 189 19.63 2.10 -6.76
CA LYS A 189 19.65 3.32 -7.56
C LYS A 189 18.90 3.02 -8.87
N GLU A 190 17.73 3.60 -9.03
CA GLU A 190 16.83 3.57 -10.21
C GLU A 190 16.93 2.34 -11.13
N PRO A 191 15.91 1.46 -11.19
CA PRO A 191 15.86 0.47 -12.25
C PRO A 191 15.58 1.17 -13.58
N GLY A 192 16.57 1.15 -14.48
CA GLY A 192 16.36 1.35 -15.90
C GLY A 192 15.23 0.46 -16.40
N ALA A 193 14.32 1.05 -17.17
CA ALA A 193 13.16 0.41 -17.75
C ALA A 193 13.48 -0.96 -18.34
N ALA A 194 12.73 -1.98 -17.93
CA ALA A 194 12.67 -3.29 -18.55
C ALA A 194 11.21 -3.64 -18.88
#